data_AF-A0A0C6EUX1-F1
#
_entry.id   AF-A0A0C6EUX1-F1
#
_cell.length_a   1.000
_cell.length_b   1.000
_cell.length_c   1.000
_cell.angle_alpha   90.00
_cell.angle_beta   90.00
_cell.angle_gamma   90.00
#
_symmetry.space_group_name_H-M   'P 1'
#
loop_
_entity.id
_entity.type
_entity.pdbx_description
1 polymer ?
#
loop_
_entity_poly.entity_id
_entity_poly.type
_entity_poly.pdbx_seq_one_letter_code
_entity_poly.pdbx_strand_id
1 'polypeptide(L)' 'MEKELAGNIMSCLDELSKGLSRRRELLAKTGACEDYYFYYDLAAIDEEERKALNKLNSLGKQDATENIAK' A
#
# COMPACT_ATOMS: atom_id res chain seq x y z
N MET A 1 -4.31 -10.43 -20.21
CA MET A 1 -4.25 -11.02 -18.86
C MET A 1 -2.90 -10.82 -18.20
N GLU A 2 -1.82 -11.53 -18.57
CA GLU A 2 -0.54 -11.44 -17.81
C GLU A 2 0.06 -10.03 -17.73
N LYS A 3 0.06 -9.26 -18.84
CA LYS A 3 0.53 -7.86 -18.85
C LYS A 3 -0.32 -6.93 -17.97
N GLU A 4 -1.60 -7.23 -17.83
CA GLU A 4 -2.55 -6.45 -17.03
C GLU A 4 -2.38 -6.76 -15.53
N LEU A 5 -2.19 -8.05 -15.18
CA LEU A 5 -1.86 -8.48 -13.83
C LEU A 5 -0.55 -7.85 -13.35
N ALA A 6 0.51 -7.90 -14.17
CA ALA A 6 1.79 -7.27 -13.85
C ALA A 6 1.64 -5.75 -13.66
N GLY A 7 0.87 -5.07 -14.51
CA GLY A 7 0.57 -3.64 -14.36
C GLY A 7 -0.16 -3.33 -13.06
N ASN A 8 -1.16 -4.13 -12.70
CA ASN A 8 -1.91 -3.99 -11.45
C ASN A 8 -1.05 -4.22 -10.20
N ILE A 9 -0.16 -5.23 -10.23
CA ILE A 9 0.81 -5.48 -9.16
C ILE A 9 1.76 -4.29 -9.00
N MET A 10 2.32 -3.80 -10.11
CA MET A 10 3.23 -2.65 -10.08
C MET A 10 2.55 -1.39 -9.54
N SER A 11 1.28 -1.15 -9.88
CA SER A 11 0.50 -0.05 -9.30
C SER A 11 0.36 -0.16 -7.78
N CYS A 12 0.08 -1.37 -7.25
CA CYS A 12 0.01 -1.57 -5.80
C CYS A 12 1.36 -1.32 -5.12
N LEU A 13 2.46 -1.74 -5.75
CA LEU A 13 3.81 -1.50 -5.22
C LEU A 13 4.18 -0.01 -5.21
N ASP A 14 3.78 0.75 -6.23
CA ASP A 14 3.96 2.21 -6.27
C ASP A 14 3.17 2.92 -5.17
N GLU A 15 1.90 2.52 -4.94
CA GLU A 15 1.09 3.02 -3.83
C GLU A 15 1.73 2.77 -2.46
N LEU A 16 2.25 1.54 -2.23
CA LEU A 16 2.96 1.21 -0.98
C LEU A 16 4.26 2.01 -0.80
N SER A 17 5.01 2.21 -1.89
CA SER A 17 6.24 3.02 -1.87
C SER A 17 5.96 4.48 -1.49
N LYS A 18 4.84 5.04 -1.98
CA LYS A 18 4.38 6.40 -1.61
C LYS A 18 3.99 6.48 -0.13
N GLY A 19 3.21 5.50 0.36
CA GLY A 19 2.84 5.42 1.78
C GLY A 19 4.07 5.39 2.70
N LEU A 20 5.04 4.53 2.38
CA LEU A 20 6.29 4.40 3.14
C LEU A 20 7.14 5.68 3.10
N SER A 21 7.17 6.38 1.97
CA SER A 21 7.88 7.65 1.84
C SER A 21 7.25 8.73 2.71
N ARG A 22 5.91 8.89 2.64
CA ARG A 22 5.15 9.81 3.50
C ARG A 22 5.31 9.50 4.98
N ARG A 23 5.28 8.22 5.36
CA ARG A 23 5.51 7.77 6.74
C ARG A 23 6.88 8.22 7.25
N ARG A 24 7.92 8.05 6.43
CA ARG A 24 9.29 8.47 6.76
C ARG A 24 9.38 9.97 6.94
N GLU A 25 8.77 10.75 6.06
CA GLU A 25 8.72 12.22 6.16
C GLU A 25 8.00 12.67 7.43
N LEU A 26 6.86 12.05 7.75
CA LEU A 26 6.09 12.34 8.96
C LEU A 26 6.91 12.08 10.23
N LEU A 27 7.59 10.93 10.30
CA LEU A 27 8.42 10.54 11.45
C LEU A 27 9.73 11.33 11.54
N ALA A 28 10.22 11.89 10.44
CA ALA A 28 11.45 12.69 10.42
C ALA A 28 11.25 14.13 10.96
N LYS A 29 10.00 14.59 11.12
CA LYS A 29 9.71 15.91 11.68
C LYS A 29 10.16 15.97 13.15
N THR A 30 10.91 17.00 13.52
CA THR A 30 11.23 17.26 14.92
C THR A 30 9.94 17.58 15.68
N GLY A 31 9.71 16.90 16.80
CA GLY A 31 8.47 17.06 17.56
C GLY A 31 7.26 16.39 16.89
N ALA A 32 7.47 15.38 16.03
CA ALA A 32 6.40 14.73 15.28
C ALA A 32 5.29 14.20 16.18
N CYS A 33 5.60 13.54 17.30
CA CYS A 33 4.60 12.95 18.19
C CYS A 33 3.83 14.00 19.01
N GLU A 34 4.35 15.23 19.08
CA GLU A 34 3.78 16.37 19.76
C GLU A 34 2.86 17.21 18.85
N ASP A 35 2.93 16.98 17.53
CA ASP A 35 2.02 17.58 16.56
C ASP A 35 0.62 16.97 16.71
N TYR A 36 -0.37 17.84 16.92
CA TYR A 36 -1.78 17.48 17.09
C TYR A 36 -2.31 16.59 15.96
N TYR A 37 -1.82 16.78 14.73
CA TYR A 37 -2.28 16.05 13.55
C TYR A 37 -1.47 14.78 13.26
N PHE A 38 -0.38 14.51 13.97
CA PHE A 38 0.51 13.39 13.67
C PHE A 38 -0.20 12.04 13.62
N TYR A 39 -1.01 11.72 14.62
CA TYR A 39 -1.72 10.45 14.66
C TYR A 39 -2.82 10.36 13.61
N TYR A 40 -3.42 11.48 13.23
CA TYR A 40 -4.40 11.54 12.15
C TYR A 40 -3.73 11.25 10.80
N ASP A 41 -2.61 11.91 10.53
CA ASP A 41 -1.83 11.71 9.31
C ASP A 41 -1.26 10.29 9.23
N LEU A 42 -0.80 9.74 10.36
CA LEU A 42 -0.31 8.36 10.44
C LEU A 42 -1.43 7.35 10.17
N ALA A 43 -2.62 7.55 10.74
CA ALA A 43 -3.78 6.69 10.50
C ALA A 43 -4.26 6.74 9.04
N ALA A 44 -4.17 7.91 8.38
CA ALA A 44 -4.48 8.03 6.96
C ALA A 44 -3.48 7.22 6.10
N ILE A 45 -2.19 7.28 6.43
CA ILE A 45 -1.15 6.47 5.77
C ILE A 45 -1.41 4.97 5.98
N ASP A 46 -1.73 4.55 7.21
CA ASP A 46 -2.02 3.14 7.52
C ASP A 46 -3.19 2.61 6.69
N GLU A 47 -4.25 3.41 6.50
CA GLU A 47 -5.42 3.00 5.73
C GLU A 47 -5.13 2.92 4.22
N GLU A 48 -4.34 3.84 3.67
CA GLU A 48 -3.88 3.79 2.28
C GLU A 48 -3.04 2.54 2.01
N GLU A 49 -2.03 2.26 2.87
CA GLU A 49 -1.18 1.08 2.74
C GLU A 49 -1.98 -0.23 2.87
N ARG A 50 -2.95 -0.27 3.80
CA ARG A 50 -3.85 -1.42 3.96
C ARG A 50 -4.65 -1.71 2.70
N LYS A 51 -5.19 -0.68 2.02
CA LYS A 51 -5.93 -0.84 0.76
C LYS A 51 -5.05 -1.42 -0.34
N ALA A 52 -3.83 -0.90 -0.50
CA ALA A 52 -2.88 -1.39 -1.50
C ALA A 52 -2.46 -2.85 -1.21
N LEU A 53 -2.20 -3.20 0.05
CA LEU A 53 -1.90 -4.58 0.47
C LEU A 53 -3.07 -5.54 0.23
N ASN A 54 -4.30 -5.13 0.55
CA ASN A 54 -5.49 -5.96 0.33
C ASN A 54 -5.70 -6.23 -1.16
N LYS A 55 -5.51 -5.21 -2.01
CA LYS A 55 -5.58 -5.35 -3.47
C LYS A 55 -4.48 -6.27 -4.00
N LEU A 56 -3.25 -6.15 -3.50
CA LEU A 56 -2.15 -7.04 -3.87
C LEU A 56 -2.46 -8.50 -3.49
N ASN A 57 -2.96 -8.73 -2.27
CA ASN A 57 -3.39 -10.04 -1.80
C ASN A 57 -4.53 -10.63 -2.66
N SER A 58 -5.50 -9.81 -3.08
CA SER A 58 -6.58 -10.30 -3.96
C SER A 58 -6.06 -10.69 -5.34
N LEU A 59 -5.12 -9.92 -5.91
CA LEU A 59 -4.48 -10.25 -7.19
C LEU A 59 -3.71 -11.57 -7.11
N GLY A 60 -2.95 -11.80 -6.01
CA GLY A 60 -2.25 -13.07 -5.80
C GLY A 60 -3.18 -14.28 -5.64
N LYS A 61 -4.37 -14.09 -5.04
CA LYS A 61 -5.38 -15.16 -4.94
C LYS A 61 -6.06 -15.44 -6.28
N GLN A 62 -6.34 -14.41 -7.09
CA GLN A 62 -6.93 -14.58 -8.42
C GLN A 62 -6.01 -15.42 -9.32
N ASP A 63 -4.72 -15.12 -9.34
CA ASP A 63 -3.73 -15.88 -10.12
C ASP A 63 -3.64 -17.34 -9.67
N ALA A 64 -3.65 -17.60 -8.35
CA ALA A 64 -3.67 -18.96 -7.82
C ALA A 64 -4.94 -19.74 -8.23
N THR A 65 -6.09 -19.08 -8.28
CA THR A 65 -7.37 -19.73 -8.63
C THR A 65 -7.47 -20.01 -10.13
N GLU A 66 -6.98 -19.09 -10.98
CA GLU A 66 -6.95 -19.26 -12.44
C GLU A 66 -5.93 -20.32 -12.89
N ASN A 67 -4.80 -20.48 -12.19
CA ASN A 67 -3.80 -21.50 -12.49
C ASN A 67 -4.21 -22.91 -12.02
N ILE A 68 -5.15 -23.05 -11.07
CA ILE A 68 -5.68 -24.36 -10.64
C ILE A 68 -6.80 -24.86 -11.57
N ALA A 69 -7.50 -23.94 -12.25
CA ALA A 69 -8.61 -24.26 -13.15
C ALA A 69 -8.20 -24.59 -14.60
N LYS A 70 -6.89 -24.52 -14.92
CA LYS A 70 -6.29 -24.91 -16.21
C LYS A 70 -5.60 -26.26 -16.10
#